data_AF-A0A7C5WUD7-F1
#
_entry.id   AF-A0A7C5WUD7-F1
#
_cell.length_a   1.000
_cell.length_b   1.000
_cell.length_c   1.000
_cell.angle_alpha   90.00
_cell.angle_beta   90.00
_cell.angle_gamma   90.00
#
_symmetry.space_group_name_H-M   'P 1'
#
loop_
_entity.id
_entity.type
_entity.pdbx_description
1 polymer ?
#
loop_
_entity_poly.entity_id
_entity_poly.type
_entity_poly.pdbx_seq_one_letter_code
_entity_poly.pdbx_strand_id
1 'polypeptide(L)'
;NKDGSKREGTLQMAKGGDHRMIGTPFFIPTDVPCYMCDDIPCVPVCPSGALDEMSVTGEKGELDINQARMGLAVVHKESCIAFWGIQCDACYRACPLMDEAITLEYQKNERTGKHAFLLPIVQSDVCTGCGLCEKACVTEEPAIFVLPVEQATGKAGDHYVKGWDKKDQLRAGDRKLDEIETKTERSEQEASDYLNTEVEY
;
A
#
# COMPACT_ATOMS: atom_id res chain seq x y z
N ASN A 1 26.01 17.11 0.55
CA ASN A 1 26.26 15.67 0.60
C ASN A 1 27.30 15.40 1.70
N LYS A 2 28.05 14.29 1.70
CA LYS A 2 29.17 14.08 2.66
C LYS A 2 30.29 15.14 2.54
N ASP A 3 30.22 15.95 1.50
CA ASP A 3 31.03 17.11 1.14
C ASP A 3 30.50 18.46 1.70
N GLY A 4 29.39 18.47 2.45
CA GLY A 4 28.77 19.70 2.97
C GLY A 4 27.93 20.49 1.96
N SER A 5 27.79 20.05 0.70
CA SER A 5 26.89 20.69 -0.26
C SER A 5 25.41 20.50 0.11
N LYS A 6 24.54 21.44 -0.28
CA LYS A 6 23.09 21.27 -0.09
C LYS A 6 22.63 20.08 -0.93
N ARG A 7 21.95 19.11 -0.31
CA ARG A 7 21.31 18.01 -1.06
C ARG A 7 20.23 18.62 -1.96
N GLU A 8 20.07 18.08 -3.16
CA GLU A 8 18.92 18.44 -3.98
C GLU A 8 17.63 18.15 -3.20
N GLY A 9 16.64 19.04 -3.34
CA GLY A 9 15.38 18.90 -2.63
C GLY A 9 14.64 17.66 -3.11
N THR A 10 14.10 16.87 -2.17
CA THR A 10 13.27 15.70 -2.48
C THR A 10 12.06 16.09 -3.35
N LEU A 11 11.36 17.17 -2.97
CA LEU A 11 10.15 17.60 -3.64
C LEU A 11 10.46 18.51 -4.83
N GLN A 12 9.82 18.20 -5.95
CA GLN A 12 9.83 18.98 -7.18
C GLN A 12 8.40 19.41 -7.50
N MET A 13 8.23 20.61 -8.05
CA MET A 13 6.92 21.10 -8.48
C MET A 13 6.69 20.75 -9.94
N ALA A 14 5.56 20.14 -10.24
CA ALA A 14 5.15 19.86 -11.61
C ALA A 14 5.03 21.16 -12.43
N LYS A 15 5.66 21.17 -13.60
CA LYS A 15 5.72 22.29 -14.55
C LYS A 15 4.77 22.04 -15.72
N GLY A 16 4.48 23.09 -16.49
CA GLY A 16 3.71 22.96 -17.73
C GLY A 16 4.42 22.01 -18.72
N GLY A 17 3.73 20.95 -19.12
CA GLY A 17 4.26 19.88 -19.98
C GLY A 17 4.52 18.55 -19.25
N ASP A 18 4.46 18.52 -17.92
CA ASP A 18 4.50 17.27 -17.16
C ASP A 18 3.15 16.52 -17.27
N HIS A 19 3.18 15.20 -17.11
CA HIS A 19 1.98 14.35 -16.99
C HIS A 19 1.25 14.53 -15.64
N ARG A 20 1.58 15.58 -14.88
CA ARG A 20 1.06 15.89 -13.56
C ARG A 20 0.46 17.29 -13.56
N MET A 21 -0.51 17.52 -12.69
CA MET A 21 -1.17 18.82 -12.60
C MET A 21 -0.16 19.89 -12.17
N ILE A 22 -0.18 21.06 -12.83
CA ILE A 22 0.79 22.13 -12.58
C ILE A 22 0.70 22.57 -11.12
N GLY A 23 1.85 22.69 -10.46
CA GLY A 23 1.92 23.07 -9.05
C GLY A 23 1.71 21.92 -8.05
N THR A 24 1.53 20.69 -8.51
CA THR A 24 1.54 19.50 -7.63
C THR A 24 2.98 19.14 -7.26
N PRO A 25 3.31 19.07 -5.96
CA PRO A 25 4.61 18.58 -5.51
C PRO A 25 4.68 17.06 -5.70
N PHE A 26 5.81 16.58 -6.22
CA PHE A 26 6.09 15.15 -6.38
C PHE A 26 7.57 14.88 -6.11
N PHE A 27 7.92 13.61 -5.91
CA PHE A 27 9.29 13.14 -5.86
C PHE A 27 9.41 11.84 -6.66
N ILE A 28 10.63 11.47 -7.02
CA ILE A 28 10.93 10.22 -7.72
C ILE A 28 11.71 9.35 -6.73
N PRO A 29 11.10 8.28 -6.18
CA PRO A 29 11.74 7.43 -5.15
C PRO A 29 13.12 6.92 -5.53
N THR A 30 13.31 6.50 -6.79
CA THR A 30 14.58 5.98 -7.31
C THR A 30 15.70 7.03 -7.35
N ASP A 31 15.36 8.31 -7.46
CA ASP A 31 16.33 9.42 -7.45
C ASP A 31 16.55 9.92 -6.02
N VAL A 32 15.52 10.55 -5.45
CA VAL A 32 15.52 11.14 -4.11
C VAL A 32 14.18 10.81 -3.42
N PRO A 33 14.16 9.83 -2.49
CA PRO A 33 12.93 9.47 -1.77
C PRO A 33 12.60 10.48 -0.66
N CYS A 34 11.44 10.30 -0.04
CA CYS A 34 11.09 10.99 1.20
C CYS A 34 11.88 10.39 2.37
N TYR A 35 12.61 11.24 3.09
CA TYR A 35 13.42 10.83 4.24
C TYR A 35 12.65 10.83 5.57
N MET A 36 11.32 11.03 5.54
CA MET A 36 10.47 11.02 6.73
C MET A 36 10.97 11.99 7.82
N CYS A 37 11.17 13.26 7.49
CA CYS A 37 11.65 14.27 8.45
C CYS A 37 10.63 14.47 9.58
N ASP A 38 11.08 14.37 10.84
CA ASP A 38 10.24 14.50 12.03
C ASP A 38 9.55 15.87 12.15
N ASP A 39 10.23 16.93 11.70
CA ASP A 39 9.77 18.33 11.76
C ASP A 39 8.88 18.75 10.57
N ILE A 40 8.69 17.85 9.60
CA ILE A 40 7.86 18.03 8.38
C ILE A 40 7.94 19.45 7.78
N PRO A 41 9.14 19.96 7.44
CA PRO A 41 9.31 21.35 7.03
C PRO A 41 8.68 21.65 5.66
N CYS A 42 8.29 20.61 4.91
CA CYS A 42 7.73 20.73 3.57
C CYS A 42 6.24 21.09 3.53
N VAL A 43 5.45 20.70 4.55
CA VAL A 43 4.00 20.87 4.55
C VAL A 43 3.60 22.34 4.81
N PRO A 44 4.09 23.03 5.87
CA PRO A 44 3.65 24.40 6.18
C PRO A 44 4.05 25.43 5.13
N VAL A 45 5.09 25.14 4.35
CA VAL A 45 5.64 26.06 3.32
C VAL A 45 5.11 25.75 1.92
N CYS A 46 4.20 24.79 1.76
CA CYS A 46 3.70 24.36 0.46
C CYS A 46 2.89 25.48 -0.21
N PRO A 47 3.36 26.07 -1.32
CA PRO A 47 2.71 27.24 -1.91
C PRO A 47 1.38 26.90 -2.60
N SER A 48 1.20 25.65 -3.03
CA SER A 48 -0.03 25.18 -3.68
C SER A 48 -1.07 24.65 -2.70
N GLY A 49 -0.73 24.45 -1.43
CA GLY A 49 -1.59 23.78 -0.45
C GLY A 49 -1.85 22.30 -0.78
N ALA A 50 -1.11 21.72 -1.71
CA ALA A 50 -1.24 20.30 -2.08
C ALA A 50 -0.75 19.36 -0.97
N LEU A 51 0.16 19.84 -0.12
CA LEU A 51 0.53 19.20 1.12
C LEU A 51 -0.26 19.87 2.24
N ASP A 52 -1.12 19.09 2.90
CA ASP A 52 -2.05 19.56 3.91
C ASP A 52 -1.60 19.13 5.31
N GLU A 53 -1.65 20.06 6.27
CA GLU A 53 -1.25 19.82 7.66
C GLU A 53 -2.18 18.81 8.34
N MET A 54 -3.48 18.82 8.01
CA MET A 54 -4.44 17.88 8.62
C MET A 54 -4.12 16.43 8.27
N SER A 55 -3.58 16.20 7.07
CA SER A 55 -3.16 14.87 6.59
C SER A 55 -1.92 14.31 7.31
N VAL A 56 -1.20 15.15 8.05
CA VAL A 56 -0.01 14.76 8.83
C VAL A 56 -0.11 15.15 10.31
N THR A 57 -1.32 15.43 10.81
CA THR A 57 -1.54 15.75 12.22
C THR A 57 -2.07 14.52 12.95
N GLY A 58 -1.37 14.08 13.99
CA GLY A 58 -1.78 12.94 14.81
C GLY A 58 -2.92 13.29 15.78
N GLU A 59 -3.44 12.27 16.49
CA GLU A 59 -4.56 12.42 17.43
C GLU A 59 -4.31 13.43 18.57
N LYS A 60 -3.04 13.71 18.88
CA LYS A 60 -2.62 14.66 19.92
C LYS A 60 -2.49 16.11 19.43
N GLY A 61 -2.75 16.37 18.15
CA GLY A 61 -2.60 17.70 17.54
C GLY A 61 -1.16 18.07 17.21
N GLU A 62 -0.24 17.10 17.19
CA GLU A 62 1.17 17.28 16.81
C GLU A 62 1.40 16.76 15.37
N LEU A 63 2.36 17.35 14.66
CA LEU A 63 2.78 16.87 13.34
C LEU A 63 3.45 15.50 13.48
N ASP A 64 2.94 14.50 12.75
CA ASP A 64 3.42 13.13 12.69
C ASP A 64 3.52 12.67 11.23
N ILE A 65 4.76 12.52 10.75
CA ILE A 65 5.05 12.13 9.37
C ILE A 65 4.57 10.70 9.06
N ASN A 66 4.35 9.87 10.08
CA ASN A 66 3.86 8.50 9.90
C ASN A 66 2.38 8.45 9.51
N GLN A 67 1.63 9.54 9.69
CA GLN A 67 0.27 9.68 9.18
C GLN A 67 0.23 9.96 7.68
N ALA A 68 1.35 10.39 7.08
CA ALA A 68 1.40 10.67 5.65
C ALA A 68 1.03 9.44 4.82
N ARG A 69 0.26 9.66 3.75
CA ARG A 69 -0.11 8.64 2.76
C ARG A 69 0.26 9.13 1.36
N MET A 70 1.55 8.99 1.03
CA MET A 70 2.11 9.36 -0.28
C MET A 70 1.88 8.27 -1.34
N GLY A 71 1.80 7.01 -0.92
CA GLY A 71 1.61 5.85 -1.78
C GLY A 71 1.70 4.54 -1.02
N LEU A 72 1.70 3.43 -1.75
CA LEU A 72 1.86 2.08 -1.22
C LEU A 72 3.01 1.38 -1.96
N ALA A 73 3.95 0.80 -1.20
CA ALA A 73 5.00 -0.02 -1.78
C ALA A 73 4.45 -1.40 -2.20
N VAL A 74 4.80 -1.84 -3.40
CA VAL A 74 4.40 -3.13 -3.97
C VAL A 74 5.67 -3.90 -4.35
N VAL A 75 5.72 -5.18 -3.96
CA VAL A 75 6.83 -6.07 -4.30
C VAL A 75 6.45 -6.94 -5.50
N HIS A 76 7.24 -6.86 -6.57
CA HIS A 76 7.17 -7.77 -7.69
C HIS A 76 7.96 -9.04 -7.37
N LYS A 77 7.26 -10.15 -7.13
CA LYS A 77 7.83 -11.40 -6.61
C LYS A 77 8.86 -12.00 -7.57
N GLU A 78 8.59 -11.95 -8.86
CA GLU A 78 9.40 -12.59 -9.90
C GLU A 78 10.71 -11.85 -10.15
N SER A 79 10.78 -10.55 -9.85
CA SER A 79 12.03 -9.75 -9.97
C SER A 79 12.78 -9.65 -8.65
N CYS A 80 12.15 -10.00 -7.53
CA CYS A 80 12.76 -9.85 -6.22
C CYS A 80 13.70 -11.02 -5.91
N ILE A 81 14.99 -10.72 -5.74
CA ILE A 81 16.01 -11.73 -5.41
C ILE A 81 15.77 -12.44 -4.07
N ALA A 82 15.01 -11.83 -3.15
CA ALA A 82 14.62 -12.47 -1.91
C ALA A 82 13.66 -13.65 -2.15
N PHE A 83 12.76 -13.53 -3.12
CA PHE A 83 11.88 -14.61 -3.58
C PHE A 83 12.63 -15.68 -4.37
N TRP A 84 13.80 -15.36 -4.93
CA TRP A 84 14.69 -16.37 -5.55
C TRP A 84 15.51 -17.16 -4.53
N GLY A 85 15.44 -16.80 -3.24
CA GLY A 85 16.15 -17.48 -2.15
C GLY A 85 17.53 -16.91 -1.85
N ILE A 86 17.84 -15.72 -2.36
CA ILE A 86 19.01 -14.94 -1.95
C ILE A 86 18.65 -14.22 -0.64
N GLN A 87 19.56 -14.21 0.33
CA GLN A 87 19.34 -13.50 1.60
C GLN A 87 19.45 -11.99 1.40
N CYS A 88 18.35 -11.37 0.97
CA CYS A 88 18.22 -9.93 0.79
C CYS A 88 17.08 -9.40 1.66
N ASP A 89 17.40 -8.38 2.45
CA ASP A 89 16.52 -7.68 3.40
C ASP A 89 16.76 -6.15 3.30
N ALA A 90 17.30 -5.68 2.17
CA ALA A 90 17.70 -4.29 1.97
C ALA A 90 16.52 -3.32 2.10
N CYS A 91 15.36 -3.66 1.50
CA CYS A 91 14.14 -2.86 1.59
C CYS A 91 13.58 -2.81 3.02
N TYR A 92 13.64 -3.93 3.75
CA TYR A 92 13.21 -4.04 5.14
C TYR A 92 14.07 -3.15 6.04
N ARG A 93 15.41 -3.23 5.93
CA ARG A 93 16.34 -2.41 6.72
C ARG A 93 16.32 -0.93 6.36
N ALA A 94 15.92 -0.58 5.14
CA ALA A 94 15.77 0.81 4.70
C ALA A 94 14.45 1.45 5.14
N CYS A 95 13.47 0.66 5.61
CA CYS A 95 12.18 1.17 6.04
C CYS A 95 12.31 1.86 7.40
N PRO A 96 11.87 3.13 7.55
CA PRO A 96 11.82 3.79 8.85
C PRO A 96 10.83 3.14 9.83
N LEU A 97 9.80 2.51 9.29
CA LEU A 97 8.75 1.77 10.02
C LEU A 97 8.99 0.26 9.91
N MET A 98 10.21 -0.17 10.23
CA MET A 98 10.61 -1.58 10.19
C MET A 98 9.75 -2.41 11.15
N ASP A 99 9.40 -3.63 10.76
CA ASP A 99 8.47 -4.53 11.47
C ASP A 99 7.01 -4.06 11.57
N GLU A 100 6.70 -2.84 11.10
CA GLU A 100 5.34 -2.33 11.03
C GLU A 100 4.88 -2.20 9.57
N ALA A 101 5.55 -1.38 8.75
CA ALA A 101 5.21 -1.18 7.34
C ALA A 101 5.75 -2.29 6.44
N ILE A 102 6.91 -2.86 6.77
CA ILE A 102 7.50 -3.99 6.07
C ILE A 102 7.90 -5.04 7.10
N THR A 103 7.34 -6.23 6.99
CA THR A 103 7.69 -7.40 7.81
C THR A 103 8.40 -8.45 6.96
N LEU A 104 9.15 -9.35 7.59
CA LEU A 104 9.79 -10.48 6.92
C LEU A 104 9.05 -11.77 7.25
N GLU A 105 8.55 -12.45 6.22
CA GLU A 105 8.01 -13.80 6.34
C GLU A 105 9.11 -14.82 6.03
N TYR A 106 9.37 -15.70 7.00
CA TYR A 106 10.38 -16.73 6.89
C TYR A 106 9.76 -18.01 6.35
N GLN A 107 10.12 -18.38 5.12
CA GLN A 107 9.69 -19.64 4.52
C GLN A 107 10.87 -20.58 4.30
N LYS A 108 10.67 -21.87 4.52
CA LYS A 108 11.74 -22.86 4.29
C LYS A 108 11.93 -23.09 2.80
N ASN A 109 13.17 -23.05 2.33
CA ASN A 109 13.47 -23.44 0.95
C ASN A 109 13.39 -24.95 0.80
N GLU A 110 12.37 -25.44 0.09
CA GLU A 110 12.16 -26.87 -0.15
C GLU A 110 13.29 -27.51 -0.96
N ARG A 111 13.89 -26.76 -1.90
CA ARG A 111 14.96 -27.27 -2.78
C ARG A 111 16.27 -27.53 -2.04
N THR A 112 16.66 -26.64 -1.12
CA THR A 112 17.95 -26.76 -0.40
C THR A 112 17.81 -27.29 1.02
N GLY A 113 16.61 -27.23 1.61
CA GLY A 113 16.30 -27.71 2.96
C GLY A 113 17.00 -26.97 4.10
N LYS A 114 17.98 -26.10 3.81
CA LYS A 114 18.87 -25.42 4.76
C LYS A 114 18.75 -23.90 4.78
N HIS A 115 18.31 -23.28 3.68
CA HIS A 115 18.15 -21.82 3.60
C HIS A 115 16.69 -21.43 3.81
N ALA A 116 16.46 -20.29 4.46
CA ALA A 116 15.14 -19.66 4.56
C ALA A 116 15.02 -18.54 3.52
N PHE A 117 13.86 -18.43 2.90
CA PHE A 117 13.44 -17.24 2.19
C PHE A 117 13.11 -16.14 3.20
N LEU A 118 13.54 -14.91 2.90
CA LEU A 118 13.26 -13.70 3.67
C LEU A 118 12.28 -12.85 2.87
N LEU A 119 11.00 -13.22 2.87
CA LEU A 119 10.03 -12.59 1.97
C LEU A 119 9.55 -11.27 2.57
N PRO A 120 9.80 -10.11 1.93
CA PRO A 120 9.28 -8.84 2.41
C PRO A 120 7.77 -8.77 2.15
N ILE A 121 7.00 -8.56 3.21
CA ILE A 121 5.56 -8.34 3.18
C ILE A 121 5.29 -6.88 3.56
N VAL A 122 4.66 -6.12 2.66
CA VAL A 122 4.28 -4.73 2.91
C VAL A 122 2.89 -4.68 3.53
N GLN A 123 2.75 -4.01 4.66
CA GLN A 123 1.47 -3.77 5.32
C GLN A 123 0.86 -2.46 4.81
N SER A 124 -0.30 -2.55 4.16
CA SER A 124 -0.90 -1.43 3.43
C SER A 124 -1.53 -0.36 4.32
N ASP A 125 -1.85 -0.70 5.56
CA ASP A 125 -2.39 0.19 6.58
C ASP A 125 -1.32 1.10 7.19
N VAL A 126 -0.09 0.61 7.32
CA VAL A 126 1.05 1.35 7.90
C VAL A 126 1.92 2.02 6.83
N CYS A 127 2.09 1.41 5.66
CA CYS A 127 3.00 1.94 4.64
C CYS A 127 2.62 3.37 4.21
N THR A 128 3.55 4.31 4.37
CA THR A 128 3.36 5.71 3.99
C THR A 128 3.68 6.00 2.53
N GLY A 129 4.40 5.10 1.85
CA GLY A 129 4.88 5.31 0.48
C GLY A 129 6.08 6.24 0.36
N CYS A 130 6.95 6.32 1.38
CA CYS A 130 8.13 7.22 1.37
C CYS A 130 9.17 6.92 0.28
N GLY A 131 9.19 5.72 -0.29
CA GLY A 131 10.08 5.36 -1.39
C GLY A 131 11.51 4.97 -1.00
N LEU A 132 11.87 5.00 0.29
CA LEU A 132 13.20 4.57 0.76
C LEU A 132 13.52 3.12 0.40
N CYS A 133 12.51 2.25 0.42
CA CYS A 133 12.65 0.85 0.05
C CYS A 133 12.94 0.65 -1.45
N GLU A 134 12.35 1.48 -2.32
CA GLU A 134 12.58 1.48 -3.76
C GLU A 134 14.00 1.94 -4.09
N LYS A 135 14.47 3.01 -3.42
CA LYS A 135 15.86 3.47 -3.53
C LYS A 135 16.89 2.44 -3.04
N ALA A 136 16.56 1.69 -2.00
CA ALA A 136 17.44 0.71 -1.39
C ALA A 136 17.47 -0.63 -2.15
N CYS A 137 16.61 -0.81 -3.14
CA CYS A 137 16.58 -2.04 -3.93
C CYS A 137 17.90 -2.20 -4.70
N VAL A 138 18.48 -3.40 -4.63
CA VAL A 138 19.79 -3.71 -5.24
C VAL A 138 19.69 -4.26 -6.67
N THR A 139 18.47 -4.45 -7.17
CA THR A 139 18.21 -4.93 -8.52
C THR A 139 18.42 -3.81 -9.55
N GLU A 140 18.65 -4.16 -10.82
CA GLU A 140 18.84 -3.19 -11.91
C GLU A 140 17.62 -2.26 -12.05
N GLU A 141 16.43 -2.85 -12.09
CA GLU A 141 15.16 -2.16 -11.91
C GLU A 141 14.58 -2.56 -10.53
N PRO A 142 14.09 -1.61 -9.72
CA PRO A 142 13.60 -1.92 -8.38
C PRO A 142 12.48 -2.98 -8.39
N ALA A 143 12.72 -4.11 -7.71
CA ALA A 143 11.70 -5.13 -7.53
C ALA A 143 10.62 -4.74 -6.50
N ILE A 144 10.82 -3.63 -5.79
CA ILE A 144 9.84 -2.99 -4.92
C ILE A 144 9.71 -1.53 -5.35
N PHE A 145 8.48 -1.09 -5.62
CA PHE A 145 8.21 0.25 -6.12
C PHE A 145 6.93 0.83 -5.50
N VAL A 146 6.86 2.15 -5.39
CA VAL A 146 5.72 2.85 -4.80
C VAL A 146 4.73 3.26 -5.87
N LEU A 147 3.46 2.91 -5.68
CA LEU A 147 2.34 3.36 -6.51
C LEU A 147 1.33 4.16 -5.70
N PRO A 148 0.49 4.99 -6.34
CA PRO A 148 -0.71 5.52 -5.70
C PRO A 148 -1.55 4.40 -5.09
N VAL A 149 -2.08 4.63 -3.88
CA VAL A 149 -2.83 3.61 -3.12
C VAL A 149 -3.97 3.03 -3.95
N GLU A 150 -4.69 3.86 -4.71
CA GLU A 150 -5.79 3.43 -5.57
C GLU A 150 -5.37 2.47 -6.69
N GLN A 151 -4.12 2.56 -7.17
CA GLN A 151 -3.60 1.70 -8.22
C GLN A 151 -2.95 0.43 -7.64
N ALA A 152 -2.41 0.52 -6.43
CA ALA A 152 -1.77 -0.57 -5.73
C ALA A 152 -2.77 -1.52 -5.05
N THR A 153 -3.98 -1.06 -4.74
CA THR A 153 -4.98 -1.82 -3.97
C THR A 153 -6.15 -2.28 -4.82
N GLY A 154 -6.62 -3.50 -4.56
CA GLY A 154 -7.85 -4.05 -5.13
C GLY A 154 -9.06 -3.81 -4.22
N LYS A 155 -10.27 -3.90 -4.78
CA LYS A 155 -11.54 -3.90 -4.02
C LYS A 155 -12.19 -5.27 -4.14
N ALA A 156 -12.52 -5.89 -3.01
CA ALA A 156 -13.18 -7.20 -2.98
C ALA A 156 -14.64 -7.17 -3.45
N GLY A 157 -15.29 -6.00 -3.43
CA GLY A 157 -16.72 -5.85 -3.74
C GLY A 157 -17.63 -6.19 -2.55
N ASP A 158 -18.90 -5.79 -2.63
CA ASP A 158 -19.82 -5.85 -1.47
C ASP A 158 -20.38 -7.24 -1.18
N HIS A 159 -20.19 -8.17 -2.12
CA HIS A 159 -20.60 -9.57 -1.96
C HIS A 159 -19.67 -10.37 -1.04
N TYR A 160 -18.41 -9.96 -0.90
CA TYR A 160 -17.42 -10.66 -0.09
C TYR A 160 -17.23 -9.90 1.22
N VAL A 161 -17.71 -10.51 2.30
CA VAL A 161 -17.74 -9.92 3.64
C VAL A 161 -16.92 -10.78 4.59
N LYS A 162 -15.98 -10.16 5.27
CA LYS A 162 -15.19 -10.76 6.34
C LYS A 162 -16.07 -10.86 7.58
N GLY A 163 -16.64 -12.04 7.81
CA GLY A 163 -17.53 -12.30 8.95
C GLY A 163 -16.90 -12.09 10.34
N TRP A 164 -15.58 -11.92 10.44
CA TRP A 164 -14.89 -11.63 11.70
C TRP A 164 -14.52 -10.14 11.87
N ASP A 165 -14.70 -9.30 10.86
CA ASP A 165 -14.41 -7.86 10.91
C ASP A 165 -15.71 -7.06 10.96
N LYS A 166 -15.97 -6.40 12.10
CA LYS A 166 -17.18 -5.60 12.31
C LYS A 166 -17.30 -4.43 11.33
N LYS A 167 -16.19 -3.79 10.93
CA LYS A 167 -16.22 -2.69 9.97
C LYS A 167 -16.60 -3.20 8.58
N ASP A 168 -16.07 -4.35 8.20
CA ASP A 168 -16.38 -4.98 6.92
C ASP A 168 -17.81 -5.54 6.87
N GLN A 169 -18.34 -6.02 7.99
CA GLN A 169 -19.75 -6.39 8.09
C GLN A 169 -20.70 -5.20 7.88
N LEU A 170 -20.37 -4.03 8.45
CA LEU A 170 -21.18 -2.81 8.26
C LEU A 170 -21.21 -2.37 6.78
N ARG A 171 -20.08 -2.49 6.07
CA ARG A 171 -20.01 -2.25 4.62
C ARG A 171 -21.01 -3.11 3.83
N ALA A 172 -21.27 -4.32 4.28
CA ALA A 172 -22.26 -5.20 3.67
C ALA A 172 -23.71 -4.83 3.99
N GLY A 173 -23.95 -4.13 5.09
CA GLY A 173 -25.29 -3.64 5.47
C GLY A 173 -25.82 -2.58 4.50
N ASP A 174 -24.92 -1.80 3.90
CA ASP A 174 -25.25 -0.75 2.92
C ASP A 174 -25.45 -1.30 1.49
N ARG A 175 -25.49 -2.63 1.32
CA ARG A 175 -25.77 -3.26 0.02
C ARG A 175 -27.15 -2.87 -0.46
N LYS A 176 -27.25 -2.36 -1.69
CA LYS A 176 -28.52 -2.32 -2.42
C LYS A 176 -28.93 -3.74 -2.78
N LEU A 177 -29.59 -4.43 -1.85
CA LEU A 177 -30.15 -5.77 -2.08
C LEU A 177 -31.14 -5.79 -3.25
N ASP A 178 -31.76 -4.66 -3.57
CA ASP A 178 -32.83 -4.53 -4.56
C ASP A 178 -32.35 -4.54 -6.03
N GLU A 179 -31.05 -4.39 -6.31
CA GLU A 179 -30.54 -4.26 -7.68
C GLU A 179 -30.05 -5.58 -8.31
N ILE A 180 -29.85 -6.65 -7.53
CA ILE A 180 -29.28 -7.93 -8.00
C ILE A 180 -30.26 -9.08 -7.74
N GLU A 181 -31.48 -8.97 -8.23
CA GLU A 181 -32.43 -10.08 -8.25
C GLU A 181 -32.30 -10.87 -9.57
N THR A 182 -31.54 -11.96 -9.58
CA THR A 182 -31.74 -13.01 -10.60
C THR A 182 -33.05 -13.73 -10.31
N LYS A 183 -34.15 -13.25 -10.89
CA LYS A 183 -35.45 -13.94 -10.85
C LYS A 183 -35.38 -15.18 -11.72
N THR A 184 -35.52 -16.34 -11.09
CA THR A 184 -35.67 -17.63 -11.76
C THR A 184 -37.04 -18.22 -11.42
N GLU A 185 -37.52 -19.25 -12.13
CA GLU A 185 -38.79 -19.92 -11.79
C GLU A 185 -38.80 -20.44 -10.34
N ARG A 186 -37.63 -20.78 -9.79
CA ARG A 186 -37.45 -21.15 -8.37
C ARG A 186 -37.64 -20.00 -7.39
N SER A 187 -37.46 -18.76 -7.84
CA SER A 187 -37.64 -17.55 -7.03
C SER A 187 -39.12 -17.20 -6.81
N GLU A 188 -40.05 -17.90 -7.47
CA GLU A 188 -41.51 -17.75 -7.29
C GLU A 188 -42.04 -18.51 -6.07
N GLN A 189 -41.27 -19.46 -5.53
CA GLN A 189 -41.62 -20.23 -4.34
C GLN A 189 -40.98 -19.62 -3.08
N GLU A 190 -41.62 -19.79 -1.92
CA GLU A 190 -40.99 -19.35 -0.67
C GLU A 190 -39.70 -20.12 -0.39
N ALA A 191 -38.71 -19.44 0.20
CA ALA A 191 -37.40 -20.03 0.45
C ALA A 191 -37.46 -21.32 1.30
N SER A 192 -38.46 -21.44 2.17
CA SER A 192 -38.74 -22.64 2.97
C SER A 192 -39.20 -23.83 2.15
N ASP A 193 -39.95 -23.60 1.07
CA ASP A 193 -40.53 -24.67 0.26
C ASP A 193 -39.46 -25.27 -0.66
N TYR A 194 -38.60 -24.41 -1.22
CA TYR A 194 -37.47 -24.82 -2.04
C TYR A 194 -36.41 -25.62 -1.26
N LEU A 195 -36.06 -25.20 -0.04
CA LEU A 195 -35.01 -25.86 0.76
C LEU A 195 -35.39 -27.26 1.25
N ASN A 196 -36.69 -27.57 1.27
CA ASN A 196 -37.22 -28.86 1.72
C ASN A 196 -37.68 -29.74 0.55
N THR A 197 -37.46 -29.33 -0.71
CA THR A 197 -37.77 -30.17 -1.86
C THR A 197 -36.63 -31.18 -2.05
N GLU A 198 -36.89 -32.47 -1.84
CA GLU A 198 -35.92 -33.53 -2.15
C GLU A 198 -35.60 -33.50 -3.64
N VAL A 199 -34.32 -33.31 -3.98
CA VAL A 199 -33.85 -33.38 -5.35
C VAL A 199 -33.65 -34.87 -5.68
N GLU A 200 -34.64 -35.50 -6.30
CA GLU A 200 -34.44 -36.81 -6.94
C GLU A 200 -33.49 -36.63 -8.13
N TYR A 201 -32.36 -37.36 -8.11
CA TYR A 201 -31.39 -37.45 -9.21
C TYR A 201 -31.75 -38.55 -10.19
#